data_AF-A0AA38LXR6-F1
#
_entry.id   AF-A0AA38LXR6-F1
#
_cell.length_a   1.000
_cell.length_b   1.000
_cell.length_c   1.000
_cell.angle_alpha   90.00
_cell.angle_beta   90.00
_cell.angle_gamma   90.00
#
_symmetry.space_group_name_H-M   'P 1'
#
loop_
_entity.id
_entity.type
_entity.pdbx_description
1 polymer ?
#
loop_
_entity_poly.entity_id
_entity_poly.type
_entity_poly.pdbx_seq_one_letter_code
_entity_poly.pdbx_strand_id
1 'polypeptide(L)'
;MLLKSTNSEDSHYWKSKTQLESAIGGPLLESEYQEIIALLNNIVKDPRSTHMEEVLQLYGSHASQRAKKYQKHEASGFLTDSAGFLIAEGARKSSRATIKLRQGAGPFIVNDLPMSEYFSNIIHRQNIVDPFLAISPQEDFEMVAEVAGGGHKGQSEAIRLGVARALACMNETWRDALTKYRYLVRDPRCVERKKPGQKKARKKFTWLLYTFIPLFVHVG
;
A
#
# COMPACT_ATOMS: atom_id res chain seq x y z
N MET A 1 27.70 14.81 33.06
CA MET A 1 26.24 14.71 32.81
C MET A 1 26.02 14.76 31.31
N LEU A 2 25.77 13.61 30.69
CA LEU A 2 25.60 13.50 29.24
C LEU A 2 24.24 14.09 28.84
N LEU A 3 24.28 15.22 28.13
CA LEU A 3 23.14 15.72 27.37
C LEU A 3 22.82 14.68 26.29
N LYS A 4 21.78 13.88 26.52
CA LYS A 4 21.19 13.06 25.45
C LYS A 4 20.66 14.03 24.40
N SER A 5 21.21 13.93 23.19
CA SER A 5 20.72 14.60 21.99
C SER A 5 19.21 14.38 21.86
N THR A 6 18.44 15.47 21.90
CA THR A 6 16.99 15.44 21.64
C THR A 6 16.80 15.18 20.15
N ASN A 7 16.71 13.90 19.78
CA ASN A 7 16.22 13.50 18.47
C ASN A 7 14.83 14.13 18.29
N SER A 8 14.58 14.72 17.14
CA SER A 8 13.28 15.27 16.72
C SER A 8 12.20 14.20 16.50
N GLU A 9 12.32 13.04 17.16
CA GLU A 9 11.58 11.80 16.86
C GLU A 9 10.78 11.23 18.03
N ASP A 10 10.70 11.91 19.18
CA ASP A 10 9.82 11.47 20.27
C ASP A 10 8.40 12.03 20.07
N SER A 11 7.74 11.70 18.96
CA SER A 11 6.31 11.98 18.78
C SER A 11 5.50 11.12 19.76
N HIS A 12 5.31 11.64 20.98
CA HIS A 12 4.47 11.00 21.98
C HIS A 12 3.03 11.02 21.49
N TYR A 13 2.56 9.87 21.02
CA TYR A 13 1.17 9.70 20.64
C TYR A 13 0.30 9.67 21.91
N TRP A 14 -0.29 10.80 22.29
CA TRP A 14 -1.28 10.87 23.36
C TRP A 14 -2.57 10.14 22.96
N LYS A 15 -3.33 9.65 23.95
CA LYS A 15 -4.68 9.08 23.72
C LYS A 15 -5.55 10.08 22.97
N SER A 16 -6.36 9.60 22.02
CA SER A 16 -7.32 10.48 21.33
C SER A 16 -8.34 11.02 22.32
N LYS A 17 -8.94 12.17 22.01
CA LYS A 17 -10.02 12.77 22.83
C LYS A 17 -11.08 11.76 23.24
N THR A 18 -11.58 10.97 22.28
CA THR A 18 -12.57 9.90 22.52
C THR A 18 -12.07 8.82 23.48
N GLN A 19 -10.77 8.49 23.45
CA GLN A 19 -10.16 7.54 24.38
C GLN A 19 -10.03 8.15 25.78
N LEU A 20 -9.70 9.44 25.90
CA LEU A 20 -9.67 10.14 27.19
C LEU A 20 -11.06 10.31 27.78
N GLU A 21 -12.07 10.65 26.99
CA GLU A 21 -13.48 10.69 27.41
C GLU A 21 -13.91 9.33 27.97
N SER A 22 -13.54 8.24 27.29
CA SER A 22 -13.84 6.89 27.78
C SER A 22 -13.08 6.52 29.05
N ALA A 23 -11.88 7.06 29.27
CA ALA A 23 -11.07 6.79 30.46
C ALA A 23 -11.50 7.62 31.68
N ILE A 24 -11.93 8.87 31.45
CA ILE A 24 -12.44 9.79 32.48
C ILE A 24 -13.91 9.49 32.80
N GLY A 25 -14.66 8.94 31.85
CA GLY A 25 -16.08 8.61 32.00
C GLY A 25 -17.02 9.80 31.77
N GLY A 26 -16.56 10.83 31.07
CA GLY A 26 -17.33 12.06 30.80
C GLY A 26 -16.97 12.73 29.47
N PRO A 27 -17.84 13.58 28.92
CA PRO A 27 -17.57 14.33 27.70
C PRO A 27 -16.50 15.40 27.97
N LEU A 28 -15.59 15.59 27.02
CA LEU A 28 -14.51 16.57 27.11
C LEU A 28 -14.71 17.62 26.01
N LEU A 29 -14.59 18.90 26.33
CA LEU A 29 -14.60 19.93 25.29
C LEU A 29 -13.32 19.84 24.44
N GLU A 30 -13.37 20.37 23.23
CA GLU A 30 -12.17 20.39 22.39
C GLU A 30 -11.06 21.26 22.99
N SER A 31 -11.42 22.41 23.58
CA SER A 31 -10.45 23.29 24.26
C SER A 31 -9.76 22.58 25.42
N GLU A 32 -10.52 21.88 26.26
CA GLU A 32 -10.00 21.15 27.42
C GLU A 32 -9.03 20.05 27.00
N TYR A 33 -9.35 19.33 25.92
CA TYR A 33 -8.43 18.36 25.32
C TYR A 33 -7.12 19.03 24.88
N GLN A 34 -7.18 20.15 24.16
CA GLN A 34 -5.98 20.86 23.70
C GLN A 34 -5.13 21.36 24.87
N GLU A 35 -5.75 21.85 25.94
CA GLU A 35 -5.06 22.27 27.16
C GLU A 35 -4.34 21.10 27.85
N ILE A 36 -5.02 19.95 28.01
CA ILE A 36 -4.41 18.73 28.56
C ILE A 36 -3.19 18.30 27.75
N ILE A 37 -3.31 18.30 26.41
CA ILE A 37 -2.19 17.95 25.53
C ILE A 37 -1.05 18.97 25.66
N ALA A 38 -1.34 20.26 25.75
CA ALA A 38 -0.33 21.30 25.93
C ALA A 38 0.42 21.13 27.26
N LEU A 39 -0.28 20.81 28.34
CA LEU A 39 0.32 20.53 29.64
C LEU A 39 1.20 19.27 29.60
N LEU A 40 0.72 18.18 29.01
CA LEU A 40 1.50 16.94 28.85
C LEU A 40 2.78 17.20 28.04
N ASN A 41 2.69 17.97 26.96
CA ASN A 41 3.85 18.35 26.15
C ASN A 41 4.85 19.23 26.93
N ASN A 42 4.38 20.10 27.82
CA ASN A 42 5.25 20.90 28.68
C ASN A 42 5.96 20.01 29.70
N ILE A 43 5.24 19.08 30.34
CA ILE A 43 5.81 18.11 31.30
C ILE A 43 6.92 17.26 30.67
N VAL A 44 6.72 16.78 29.43
CA VAL A 44 7.74 15.98 28.72
C VAL A 44 9.01 16.79 28.42
N LYS A 45 8.89 18.09 28.17
CA LYS A 45 10.06 18.97 27.90
C LYS A 45 10.89 19.26 29.14
N ASP A 46 10.28 19.18 30.32
CA ASP A 46 10.94 19.54 31.57
C ASP A 46 11.92 18.44 32.04
N PRO A 47 13.21 18.74 32.25
CA PRO A 47 14.22 17.73 32.64
C PRO A 47 14.04 17.14 34.05
N ARG A 48 13.14 17.70 34.87
CA ARG A 48 12.88 17.29 36.26
C ARG A 48 11.63 16.40 36.41
N SER A 49 10.97 16.05 35.31
CA SER A 49 9.68 15.37 35.29
C SER A 49 9.72 13.88 35.65
N THR A 50 10.81 13.36 36.22
CA THR A 50 11.00 11.93 36.53
C THR A 50 9.90 11.36 37.41
N HIS A 51 9.33 12.16 38.32
CA HIS A 51 8.21 11.75 39.19
C HIS A 51 6.85 11.66 38.47
N MET A 52 6.74 12.16 37.24
CA MET A 52 5.49 12.26 36.47
C MET A 52 5.35 11.14 35.44
N GLU A 53 6.26 10.18 35.41
CA GLU A 53 6.31 9.12 34.40
C GLU A 53 5.05 8.23 34.40
N GLU A 54 4.43 8.02 35.57
CA GLU A 54 3.15 7.30 35.70
C GLU A 54 1.99 8.03 34.99
N VAL A 55 1.95 9.36 35.09
CA VAL A 55 0.95 10.19 34.41
C VAL A 55 1.15 10.10 32.89
N LEU A 56 2.40 10.19 32.44
CA LEU A 56 2.73 10.08 31.02
C LEU A 56 2.35 8.70 30.45
N GLN A 57 2.49 7.62 31.22
CA GLN A 57 2.05 6.28 30.83
C GLN A 57 0.52 6.16 30.77
N LEU A 58 -0.19 6.82 31.69
CA LEU A 58 -1.65 6.79 31.75
C LEU A 58 -2.30 7.55 30.58
N TYR A 59 -1.74 8.68 30.16
CA TYR A 59 -2.24 9.49 29.04
C TYR A 59 -1.60 9.15 27.69
N GLY A 60 -0.46 8.45 27.70
CA GLY A 60 0.18 7.90 26.52
C GLY A 60 -0.71 6.86 25.85
N SER A 61 -0.82 6.91 24.52
CA SER A 61 -1.41 5.81 23.78
C SER A 61 -0.40 4.67 23.72
N HIS A 62 -0.84 3.43 23.96
CA HIS A 62 -0.03 2.23 23.67
C HIS A 62 0.19 2.00 22.16
N ALA A 63 0.15 3.04 21.32
CA ALA A 63 0.32 2.96 19.86
C ALA A 63 1.66 2.32 19.46
N SER A 64 2.68 2.39 20.33
CA SER A 64 3.96 1.69 20.17
C SER A 64 3.78 0.16 20.05
N GLN A 65 2.73 -0.42 20.64
CA GLN A 65 2.40 -1.84 20.53
C GLN A 65 1.75 -2.17 19.18
N ARG A 66 0.95 -1.26 18.59
CA ARG A 66 0.33 -1.44 17.26
C ARG A 66 1.35 -1.37 16.15
N ALA A 67 2.27 -0.41 16.19
CA ALA A 67 3.36 -0.28 15.23
C ALA A 67 4.30 -1.51 15.25
N LYS A 68 4.64 -2.00 16.46
CA LYS A 68 5.38 -3.27 16.63
C LYS A 68 4.59 -4.50 16.16
N LYS A 69 3.27 -4.54 16.37
CA LYS A 69 2.38 -5.61 15.87
C LYS A 69 2.32 -5.68 14.34
N TYR A 70 2.46 -4.54 13.66
CA TYR A 70 2.58 -4.47 12.20
C TYR A 70 3.97 -4.87 11.69
N GLN A 71 5.03 -4.55 12.44
CA GLN A 71 6.39 -5.03 12.15
C GLN A 71 6.52 -6.55 12.36
N LYS A 72 5.71 -7.13 13.27
CA LYS A 72 5.73 -8.56 13.62
C LYS A 72 4.91 -9.50 12.73
N HIS A 73 4.50 -9.07 11.53
CA HIS A 73 4.18 -10.02 10.45
C HIS A 73 5.48 -10.54 9.81
N GLU A 74 6.43 -10.91 10.67
CA GLU A 74 7.67 -11.60 10.30
C GLU A 74 7.30 -12.80 9.41
N ALA A 75 7.77 -12.76 8.17
CA ALA A 75 7.93 -13.92 7.29
C ALA A 75 6.74 -14.89 7.19
N SER A 76 5.51 -14.40 7.06
CA SER A 76 4.34 -15.28 6.93
C SER A 76 4.32 -16.02 5.58
N GLY A 77 4.95 -17.19 5.57
CA GLY A 77 4.64 -18.32 4.69
C GLY A 77 5.29 -18.26 3.31
N PHE A 78 6.60 -18.44 3.22
CA PHE A 78 7.19 -18.83 1.94
C PHE A 78 6.82 -20.29 1.66
N LEU A 79 5.94 -20.51 0.69
CA LEU A 79 5.75 -21.84 0.12
C LEU A 79 6.95 -22.07 -0.80
N THR A 80 7.94 -22.78 -0.28
CA THR A 80 9.03 -23.32 -1.10
C THR A 80 8.55 -24.67 -1.62
N ASP A 81 8.53 -24.84 -2.93
CA ASP A 81 8.24 -26.13 -3.53
C ASP A 81 9.37 -27.13 -3.23
N SER A 82 9.08 -28.42 -3.31
CA SER A 82 10.06 -29.50 -3.19
C SER A 82 11.27 -29.34 -4.12
N ALA A 83 11.08 -28.68 -5.26
CA ALA A 83 12.11 -28.37 -6.26
C ALA A 83 12.90 -27.07 -5.99
N GLY A 84 12.68 -26.41 -4.84
CA GLY A 84 13.38 -25.19 -4.44
C GLY A 84 12.87 -23.90 -5.10
N PHE A 85 11.67 -23.94 -5.70
CA PHE A 85 11.02 -22.73 -6.22
C PHE A 85 10.33 -21.96 -5.10
N LEU A 86 10.52 -20.65 -5.08
CA LEU A 86 9.73 -19.75 -4.25
C LEU A 86 8.43 -19.41 -4.96
N ILE A 87 7.33 -19.63 -4.26
CA ILE A 87 5.99 -19.36 -4.77
C ILE A 87 5.51 -18.00 -4.25
N ALA A 88 5.10 -17.13 -5.16
CA ALA A 88 4.51 -15.84 -4.83
C ALA A 88 3.26 -15.58 -5.68
N GLU A 89 2.31 -14.82 -5.12
CA GLU A 89 1.09 -14.46 -5.83
C GLU A 89 1.06 -12.96 -6.19
N GLY A 90 0.50 -12.67 -7.35
CA GLY A 90 0.23 -11.32 -7.85
C GLY A 90 -1.18 -11.18 -8.39
N ALA A 91 -1.77 -10.00 -8.26
CA ALA A 91 -3.12 -9.75 -8.76
C ALA A 91 -3.31 -8.30 -9.24
N ARG A 92 -3.96 -8.14 -10.39
CA ARG A 92 -4.29 -6.85 -10.98
C ARG A 92 -5.66 -6.89 -11.65
N LYS A 93 -6.56 -5.99 -11.22
CA LYS A 93 -7.97 -6.00 -11.67
C LYS A 93 -8.57 -7.40 -11.47
N SER A 94 -8.92 -8.09 -12.56
CA SER A 94 -9.43 -9.46 -12.59
C SER A 94 -8.36 -10.51 -12.94
N SER A 95 -7.12 -10.12 -13.18
CA SER A 95 -6.00 -11.03 -13.44
C SER A 95 -5.36 -11.48 -12.12
N ARG A 96 -5.15 -12.79 -11.99
CA ARG A 96 -4.39 -13.43 -10.90
C ARG A 96 -3.23 -14.21 -11.50
N ALA A 97 -2.08 -14.12 -10.87
CA ALA A 97 -0.84 -14.77 -11.28
C ALA A 97 -0.22 -15.49 -10.08
N THR A 98 0.20 -16.73 -10.29
CA THR A 98 1.03 -17.51 -9.38
C THR A 98 2.41 -17.65 -10.02
N ILE A 99 3.45 -17.20 -9.33
CA ILE A 99 4.81 -17.13 -9.83
C ILE A 99 5.65 -18.11 -9.04
N LYS A 100 6.38 -18.99 -9.74
CA LYS A 100 7.47 -19.80 -9.22
C LYS A 100 8.79 -19.18 -9.68
N LEU A 101 9.63 -18.78 -8.73
CA LEU A 101 10.91 -18.11 -9.00
C LEU A 101 12.06 -18.85 -8.32
N ARG A 102 13.19 -18.98 -9.02
CA ARG A 102 14.43 -19.57 -8.50
C ARG A 102 15.64 -18.88 -9.14
N GLN A 103 16.78 -18.87 -8.45
CA GLN A 103 18.07 -18.47 -9.04
C GLN A 103 18.54 -19.53 -10.05
N GLY A 104 18.94 -19.11 -11.24
CA GLY A 104 19.45 -19.98 -12.30
C GLY A 104 19.28 -19.39 -13.71
N ALA A 105 20.04 -19.89 -14.67
CA ALA A 105 20.00 -19.46 -16.08
C ALA A 105 18.83 -20.10 -16.85
N GLY A 106 17.62 -20.09 -16.27
CA GLY A 106 16.44 -20.70 -16.87
C GLY A 106 15.58 -19.71 -17.67
N PRO A 107 14.69 -20.20 -18.56
CA PRO A 107 13.81 -19.34 -19.33
C PRO A 107 12.68 -18.73 -18.49
N PHE A 108 12.11 -17.64 -18.99
CA PHE A 108 10.84 -17.08 -18.48
C PHE A 108 9.67 -17.68 -19.25
N ILE A 109 8.88 -18.51 -18.55
CA ILE A 109 7.72 -19.23 -19.08
C ILE A 109 6.43 -18.68 -18.46
N VAL A 110 5.41 -18.48 -19.29
CA VAL A 110 4.07 -18.00 -18.90
C VAL A 110 3.02 -18.91 -19.52
N ASN A 111 2.24 -19.62 -18.70
CA ASN A 111 1.25 -20.62 -19.15
C ASN A 111 1.84 -21.58 -20.20
N ASP A 112 2.97 -22.21 -19.87
CA ASP A 112 3.70 -23.18 -20.71
C ASP A 112 4.25 -22.63 -22.05
N LEU A 113 4.16 -21.31 -22.27
CA LEU A 113 4.70 -20.63 -23.45
C LEU A 113 5.87 -19.72 -23.07
N PRO A 114 6.86 -19.51 -23.95
CA PRO A 114 7.91 -18.54 -23.70
C PRO A 114 7.31 -17.13 -23.62
N MET A 115 7.85 -16.31 -22.71
CA MET A 115 7.36 -14.95 -22.44
C MET A 115 7.29 -14.06 -23.70
N SER A 116 8.20 -14.27 -24.67
CA SER A 116 8.22 -13.57 -25.96
C SER A 116 7.00 -13.88 -26.84
N GLU A 117 6.50 -15.11 -26.78
CA GLU A 117 5.36 -15.59 -27.56
C GLU A 117 4.04 -15.24 -26.88
N TYR A 118 3.95 -15.42 -25.55
CA TYR A 118 2.75 -15.09 -24.79
C TYR A 118 2.45 -13.57 -24.82
N PHE A 119 3.48 -12.74 -24.63
CA PHE A 119 3.35 -11.29 -24.69
C PHE A 119 3.97 -10.73 -25.97
N SER A 120 3.13 -10.52 -26.98
CA SER A 120 3.52 -9.90 -28.25
C SER A 120 4.03 -8.45 -28.05
N ASN A 121 3.39 -7.69 -27.16
CA ASN A 121 3.75 -6.30 -26.89
C ASN A 121 4.98 -6.19 -25.98
N ILE A 122 5.99 -5.45 -26.44
CA ILE A 122 7.23 -5.22 -25.71
C ILE A 122 7.03 -4.55 -24.35
N ILE A 123 6.02 -3.70 -24.20
CA ILE A 123 5.71 -3.00 -22.93
C ILE A 123 5.27 -4.01 -21.86
N HIS A 124 4.51 -5.04 -22.26
CA HIS A 124 4.09 -6.10 -21.33
C HIS A 124 5.27 -6.94 -20.88
N ARG A 125 6.23 -7.17 -21.79
CA ARG A 125 7.47 -7.87 -21.46
C ARG A 125 8.34 -7.05 -20.50
N GLN A 126 8.51 -5.77 -20.79
CA GLN A 126 9.27 -4.85 -19.94
C GLN A 126 8.72 -4.78 -18.52
N ASN A 127 7.39 -4.71 -18.35
CA ASN A 127 6.77 -4.72 -17.01
C ASN A 127 7.20 -5.92 -16.15
N ILE A 128 7.43 -7.09 -16.75
CA ILE A 128 7.84 -8.29 -16.01
C ILE A 128 9.32 -8.20 -15.61
N VAL A 129 10.14 -7.54 -16.43
CA VAL A 129 11.59 -7.39 -16.26
C VAL A 129 11.95 -6.22 -15.32
N ASP A 130 11.12 -5.17 -15.27
CA ASP A 130 11.26 -4.00 -14.40
C ASP A 130 11.75 -4.27 -12.96
N PRO A 131 11.16 -5.23 -12.20
CA PRO A 131 11.62 -5.49 -10.83
C PRO A 131 13.04 -6.06 -10.76
N PHE A 132 13.48 -6.82 -11.77
CA PHE A 132 14.86 -7.28 -11.85
C PHE A 132 15.81 -6.11 -12.16
N LEU A 133 15.43 -5.22 -13.08
CA LEU A 133 16.24 -4.03 -13.42
C LEU A 133 16.44 -3.11 -12.21
N ALA A 134 15.39 -2.95 -11.40
CA ALA A 134 15.43 -2.10 -10.20
C ALA A 134 16.42 -2.57 -9.13
N ILE A 135 16.71 -3.87 -9.10
CA ILE A 135 17.67 -4.46 -8.17
C ILE A 135 19.06 -4.62 -8.82
N SER A 136 19.10 -4.75 -10.16
CA SER A 136 20.32 -5.06 -10.93
C SER A 136 21.08 -6.26 -10.33
N PRO A 137 20.42 -7.44 -10.25
CA PRO A 137 21.01 -8.63 -9.65
C PRO A 137 22.23 -9.10 -10.46
N GLN A 138 23.17 -9.73 -9.77
CA GLN A 138 24.35 -10.35 -10.38
C GLN A 138 24.05 -11.74 -10.95
N GLU A 139 22.96 -12.36 -10.49
CA GLU A 139 22.56 -13.73 -10.82
C GLU A 139 21.37 -13.74 -11.79
N ASP A 140 21.34 -14.74 -12.65
CA ASP A 140 20.19 -15.03 -13.51
C ASP A 140 19.06 -15.69 -12.71
N PHE A 141 17.83 -15.56 -13.21
CA PHE A 141 16.65 -16.16 -12.61
C PHE A 141 15.88 -17.01 -13.60
N GLU A 142 15.26 -18.06 -13.08
CA GLU A 142 14.28 -18.88 -13.77
C GLU A 142 12.89 -18.56 -13.21
N MET A 143 11.92 -18.33 -14.10
CA MET A 143 10.56 -17.97 -13.72
C MET A 143 9.54 -18.81 -14.50
N VAL A 144 8.62 -19.43 -13.76
CA VAL A 144 7.42 -20.06 -14.31
C VAL A 144 6.20 -19.34 -13.74
N ALA A 145 5.37 -18.76 -14.61
CA ALA A 145 4.18 -18.03 -14.21
C ALA A 145 2.91 -18.69 -14.75
N GLU A 146 1.98 -18.97 -13.85
CA GLU A 146 0.63 -19.41 -14.17
C GLU A 146 -0.33 -18.24 -13.97
N VAL A 147 -1.06 -17.86 -15.02
CA VAL A 147 -1.90 -16.65 -15.02
C VAL A 147 -3.27 -16.92 -15.59
N ALA A 148 -4.29 -16.41 -14.88
CA ALA A 148 -5.69 -16.53 -15.26
C ALA A 148 -6.44 -15.19 -15.13
N GLY A 149 -7.41 -14.98 -16.03
CA GLY A 149 -8.33 -13.84 -15.98
C GLY A 149 -7.78 -12.50 -16.49
N GLY A 150 -8.71 -11.57 -16.74
CA GLY A 150 -8.42 -10.23 -17.26
C GLY A 150 -7.88 -10.24 -18.69
N GLY A 151 -6.89 -9.40 -18.99
CA GLY A 151 -6.25 -9.33 -20.31
C GLY A 151 -4.76 -9.04 -20.19
N HIS A 152 -4.00 -9.09 -21.28
CA HIS A 152 -2.52 -9.15 -21.26
C HIS A 152 -1.84 -8.02 -20.46
N LYS A 153 -2.38 -6.80 -20.50
CA LYS A 153 -1.89 -5.71 -19.66
C LYS A 153 -2.08 -5.99 -18.17
N GLY A 154 -3.27 -6.47 -17.77
CA GLY A 154 -3.54 -6.82 -16.38
C GLY A 154 -2.70 -8.02 -15.93
N GLN A 155 -2.50 -8.99 -16.81
CA GLN A 155 -1.69 -10.18 -16.57
C GLN A 155 -0.22 -9.82 -16.36
N SER A 156 0.40 -9.02 -17.23
CA SER A 156 1.80 -8.57 -17.06
C SER A 156 2.01 -7.76 -15.76
N GLU A 157 1.07 -6.87 -15.41
CA GLU A 157 1.11 -6.13 -14.15
C GLU A 157 0.90 -7.04 -12.91
N ALA A 158 0.14 -8.14 -13.04
CA ALA A 158 -0.03 -9.14 -11.98
C ALA A 158 1.24 -9.96 -11.78
N ILE A 159 1.87 -10.42 -12.88
CA ILE A 159 3.17 -11.13 -12.84
C ILE A 159 4.22 -10.25 -12.18
N ARG A 160 4.32 -8.96 -12.58
CA ARG A 160 5.27 -8.01 -11.99
C ARG A 160 5.18 -7.94 -10.46
N LEU A 161 3.97 -7.89 -9.91
CA LEU A 161 3.77 -7.86 -8.45
C LEU A 161 4.23 -9.16 -7.80
N GLY A 162 3.94 -10.31 -8.40
CA GLY A 162 4.37 -11.60 -7.87
C GLY A 162 5.87 -11.79 -7.93
N VAL A 163 6.52 -11.39 -9.02
CA VAL A 163 7.99 -11.39 -9.16
C VAL A 163 8.63 -10.48 -8.10
N ALA A 164 8.14 -9.26 -7.94
CA ALA A 164 8.66 -8.34 -6.93
C ALA A 164 8.51 -8.91 -5.51
N ARG A 165 7.39 -9.59 -5.22
CA ARG A 165 7.20 -10.28 -3.94
C ARG A 165 8.21 -11.40 -3.77
N ALA A 166 8.35 -12.29 -4.76
CA ALA A 166 9.32 -13.38 -4.71
C ALA A 166 10.76 -12.86 -4.47
N LEU A 167 11.18 -11.81 -5.18
CA LEU A 167 12.50 -11.19 -5.00
C LEU A 167 12.69 -10.60 -3.60
N ALA A 168 11.68 -9.91 -3.06
CA ALA A 168 11.73 -9.39 -1.69
C ALA A 168 11.78 -10.50 -0.64
N CYS A 169 11.25 -11.70 -0.95
CA CYS A 169 11.37 -12.88 -0.11
C CYS A 169 12.77 -13.51 -0.18
N MET A 170 13.39 -13.51 -1.35
CA MET A 170 14.73 -14.07 -1.57
C MET A 170 15.80 -13.32 -0.80
N ASN A 171 15.76 -11.99 -0.85
CA ASN A 171 16.73 -11.14 -0.17
C ASN A 171 16.05 -9.88 0.35
N GLU A 172 16.07 -9.71 1.66
CA GLU A 172 15.43 -8.58 2.34
C GLU A 172 16.07 -7.23 2.00
N THR A 173 17.36 -7.20 1.63
CA THR A 173 18.04 -5.97 1.20
C THR A 173 17.45 -5.36 -0.08
N TRP A 174 16.83 -6.18 -0.93
CA TRP A 174 16.20 -5.72 -2.18
C TRP A 174 14.84 -5.08 -1.94
N ARG A 175 14.25 -5.29 -0.77
CA ARG A 175 12.92 -4.79 -0.41
C ARG A 175 12.86 -3.27 -0.48
N ASP A 176 13.91 -2.56 -0.05
CA ASP A 176 13.95 -1.10 -0.06
C ASP A 176 13.95 -0.54 -1.48
N ALA A 177 14.77 -1.13 -2.36
CA ALA A 177 14.80 -0.77 -3.78
C ALA A 177 13.42 -1.00 -4.44
N LEU A 178 12.80 -2.17 -4.23
CA LEU A 178 11.49 -2.49 -4.77
C LEU A 178 10.37 -1.60 -4.21
N THR A 179 10.49 -1.20 -2.94
CA THR A 179 9.54 -0.30 -2.28
C THR A 179 9.63 1.11 -2.85
N LYS A 180 10.86 1.60 -3.11
CA LYS A 180 11.11 2.92 -3.71
C LYS A 180 10.39 3.08 -5.06
N TYR A 181 10.41 2.04 -5.90
CA TYR A 181 9.70 2.01 -7.18
C TYR A 181 8.24 1.54 -7.10
N ARG A 182 7.73 1.27 -5.89
CA ARG A 182 6.35 0.82 -5.60
C ARG A 182 5.96 -0.51 -6.27
N TYR A 183 6.90 -1.42 -6.52
CA TYR A 183 6.59 -2.72 -7.11
C TYR A 183 5.90 -3.69 -6.16
N LEU A 184 6.09 -3.54 -4.84
CA LEU A 184 5.46 -4.38 -3.82
C LEU A 184 4.00 -4.00 -3.51
N VAL A 185 3.55 -2.84 -3.98
CA VAL A 185 2.20 -2.32 -3.70
C VAL A 185 1.23 -2.79 -4.80
N ARG A 186 0.15 -3.45 -4.38
CA ARG A 186 -0.93 -3.82 -5.29
C ARG A 186 -1.65 -2.57 -5.79
N ASP A 187 -1.83 -2.42 -7.11
CA ASP A 187 -2.63 -1.34 -7.69
C ASP A 187 -4.14 -1.56 -7.44
N PRO A 188 -4.80 -0.71 -6.61
CA PRO A 188 -6.19 -0.90 -6.20
C PRO A 188 -7.20 -0.47 -7.28
N ARG A 189 -6.77 0.17 -8.38
CA ARG A 189 -7.69 0.73 -9.38
C ARG A 189 -8.47 -0.36 -10.08
N CYS A 190 -9.78 -0.42 -9.89
CA CYS A 190 -10.69 -1.34 -10.56
C CYS A 190 -11.64 -0.58 -11.50
N VAL A 191 -12.37 -1.32 -12.33
CA VAL A 191 -13.44 -0.72 -13.15
C VAL A 191 -14.60 -0.35 -12.23
N GLU A 192 -14.90 0.94 -12.15
CA GLU A 192 -16.06 1.41 -11.39
C GLU A 192 -17.35 0.95 -12.08
N ARG A 193 -18.33 0.50 -11.30
CA ARG A 193 -19.65 0.10 -11.81
C ARG A 193 -20.38 1.28 -12.49
N LYS A 194 -21.28 0.97 -13.42
CA LYS A 194 -22.20 1.95 -14.00
C LYS A 194 -23.22 2.41 -12.93
N LYS A 195 -23.57 3.70 -12.96
CA LYS A 195 -24.65 4.27 -12.13
C LYS A 195 -25.93 4.39 -12.97
N PRO A 196 -27.13 4.13 -12.41
CA PRO A 196 -28.38 4.36 -13.12
C PRO A 196 -28.51 5.83 -13.51
N GLY A 197 -29.17 6.12 -14.64
CA GLY A 197 -29.27 7.47 -15.19
C GLY A 197 -27.97 8.05 -15.78
N GLN A 198 -26.92 7.23 -15.96
CA GLN A 198 -25.66 7.64 -16.59
C GLN A 198 -25.30 6.73 -17.77
N LYS A 199 -24.60 7.28 -18.77
CA LYS A 199 -24.15 6.53 -19.95
C LYS A 199 -23.03 5.54 -19.60
N LYS A 200 -22.10 5.93 -18.71
CA LYS A 200 -21.04 5.07 -18.12
C LYS A 200 -20.90 5.35 -16.62
N ALA A 201 -19.82 4.86 -15.98
CA ALA A 201 -19.57 5.08 -14.55
C ALA A 201 -19.60 6.55 -14.11
N ARG A 202 -19.07 7.45 -14.95
CA ARG A 202 -19.04 8.90 -14.71
C ARG A 202 -19.62 9.74 -15.86
N LYS A 203 -19.71 9.17 -17.08
CA LYS A 203 -20.19 9.88 -18.25
C LYS A 203 -21.70 10.10 -18.15
N LYS A 204 -22.11 11.36 -18.03
CA LYS A 204 -23.51 11.79 -18.11
C LYS A 204 -24.01 11.75 -19.55
N PHE A 205 -25.33 11.70 -19.72
CA PHE A 205 -25.93 12.02 -21.02
C PHE A 205 -25.75 13.51 -21.31
N THR A 206 -25.86 13.88 -22.59
CA THR A 206 -25.84 15.30 -22.98
C THR A 206 -27.03 16.00 -22.34
N TRP A 207 -26.80 17.11 -21.66
CA TRP A 207 -27.87 17.94 -21.10
C TRP A 207 -28.37 18.90 -22.17
N LEU A 208 -29.66 18.84 -22.49
CA LEU A 208 -30.30 19.84 -23.34
C LEU A 208 -30.82 20.96 -22.44
N LEU A 209 -30.24 22.15 -22.58
CA LEU A 209 -30.76 23.36 -21.95
C LEU A 209 -31.83 23.93 -22.88
N TYR A 210 -33.09 23.58 -22.67
CA TYR A 210 -34.18 24.36 -23.26
C TYR A 210 -34.27 25.68 -22.48
N THR A 211 -33.60 26.72 -22.95
CA THR A 211 -33.93 28.08 -22.53
C THR A 211 -35.30 28.39 -23.09
N PHE A 212 -36.32 28.26 -22.25
CA PHE A 212 -37.66 28.76 -22.51
C PHE A 212 -37.52 30.29 -22.55
N ILE A 213 -37.18 30.86 -23.72
CA ILE A 213 -37.25 32.29 -23.95
C ILE A 213 -38.74 32.56 -24.17
N PRO A 214 -39.47 33.18 -23.22
CA PRO A 214 -40.84 33.57 -23.51
C PRO A 214 -40.76 34.69 -24.55
N LEU A 215 -41.18 34.41 -25.78
CA LEU A 215 -41.47 35.46 -26.74
C LEU A 215 -42.63 36.27 -26.15
N PHE A 216 -42.30 37.39 -25.50
CA PHE A 216 -43.27 38.43 -25.18
C PHE A 216 -43.65 39.10 -26.50
N VAL A 217 -44.66 38.54 -27.17
CA VAL A 217 -45.29 39.18 -28.33
C VAL A 217 -45.94 40.46 -27.83
N HIS A 218 -45.36 41.61 -28.19
CA HIS A 218 -46.02 42.91 -28.06
C HIS A 218 -47.21 42.91 -29.03
N VAL A 219 -48.42 42.85 -28.47
CA VAL A 219 -49.67 43.10 -29.20
C VAL A 219 -49.76 44.61 -29.40
N GLY A 220 -49.75 45.05 -30.66
CA GLY A 220 -50.11 46.40 -31.09
C GLY A 220 -51.50 46.43 -31.69
#